data_AF-A0A955K0X5-F1
#
_entry.id   AF-A0A955K0X5-F1
#
_cell.length_a   1.000
_cell.length_b   1.000
_cell.length_c   1.000
_cell.angle_alpha   90.00
_cell.angle_beta   90.00
_cell.angle_gamma   90.00
#
_symmetry.space_group_name_H-M   'P 1'
#
loop_
_entity.id
_entity.type
_entity.pdbx_description
1 polymer ?
#
loop_
_entity_poly.entity_id
_entity_poly.type
_entity_poly.pdbx_seq_one_letter_code
_entity_poly.pdbx_strand_id
1 'polypeptide(L)'
;MKQKDIALLIVVAFISTIVSLVASNFIFTPDDVKQQKAEVVEPISAEFNTPTAGDKYFNNSANNPTQLIKIGEDPNANPFKDASN
;
A
#
# COMPACT_ATOMS: atom_id res chain seq x y z
N MET A 1 58.56 -5.08 -27.68
CA MET A 1 57.44 -5.67 -28.46
C MET A 1 57.57 -5.20 -29.89
N LYS A 2 57.53 -6.12 -30.85
CA LYS A 2 57.50 -5.73 -32.27
C LYS A 2 56.15 -5.04 -32.50
N GLN A 3 56.06 -4.11 -33.45
CA GLN A 3 54.80 -3.38 -33.74
C GLN A 3 53.61 -4.32 -33.96
N LYS A 4 53.88 -5.53 -34.46
CA LYS A 4 52.90 -6.61 -34.64
C LYS A 4 52.31 -7.11 -33.31
N ASP A 5 53.10 -7.17 -32.25
CA ASP A 5 52.65 -7.64 -30.93
C ASP A 5 51.74 -6.59 -30.26
N ILE A 6 52.06 -5.30 -30.45
CA ILE A 6 51.21 -4.19 -29.97
C ILE A 6 49.90 -4.13 -30.75
N ALA A 7 49.94 -4.31 -32.07
CA ALA A 7 48.74 -4.36 -32.89
C ALA A 7 47.80 -5.52 -32.50
N LEU A 8 48.36 -6.70 -32.24
CA LEU A 8 47.62 -7.86 -31.75
C LEU A 8 46.94 -7.56 -30.40
N LEU A 9 47.67 -6.96 -29.46
CA LEU A 9 47.12 -6.59 -28.15
C LEU A 9 45.96 -5.61 -28.27
N ILE A 10 46.06 -4.61 -29.15
CA ILE A 10 45.00 -3.62 -29.37
C ILE A 10 43.74 -4.31 -29.91
N VAL A 11 43.88 -5.23 -30.87
CA VAL A 11 42.74 -5.96 -31.45
C VAL A 11 42.06 -6.84 -30.39
N VAL A 12 42.83 -7.58 -29.61
CA VAL A 12 42.29 -8.43 -28.53
C VAL A 12 41.60 -7.60 -27.46
N ALA A 13 42.20 -6.47 -27.05
CA ALA A 13 41.60 -5.56 -26.09
C ALA A 13 40.26 -5.01 -26.61
N PHE A 14 40.20 -4.63 -27.89
CA PHE A 14 38.99 -4.08 -28.50
C PHE A 14 37.85 -5.11 -28.55
N ILE A 15 38.12 -6.33 -29.02
CA ILE A 15 37.14 -7.43 -29.05
C ILE A 15 36.68 -7.77 -27.62
N SER A 16 37.61 -7.84 -26.67
CA SER A 16 37.30 -8.13 -25.27
C SER A 16 36.40 -7.07 -24.66
N THR A 17 36.60 -5.81 -25.03
CA THR A 17 35.76 -4.69 -24.56
C THR A 17 34.33 -4.82 -25.07
N ILE A 18 34.16 -5.14 -26.36
CA ILE A 18 32.84 -5.35 -26.96
C ILE A 18 32.12 -6.52 -26.30
N VAL A 19 32.80 -7.66 -26.15
CA VAL A 19 32.23 -8.85 -25.52
C VAL A 19 31.85 -8.57 -24.06
N SER A 20 32.70 -7.84 -23.32
CA SER A 20 32.44 -7.44 -21.94
C SER A 20 31.19 -6.56 -21.81
N LEU A 21 30.99 -5.60 -22.71
CA LEU A 21 29.80 -4.73 -22.70
C LEU A 21 28.52 -5.52 -22.98
N VAL A 22 28.55 -6.43 -23.95
CA VAL A 22 27.39 -7.28 -24.29
C VAL A 22 27.08 -8.24 -23.14
N ALA A 23 28.09 -8.91 -22.59
CA ALA A 23 27.91 -9.84 -21.48
C ALA A 23 27.45 -9.13 -20.20
N SER A 24 27.96 -7.93 -19.92
CA SER A 24 27.56 -7.14 -18.76
C SER A 24 26.08 -6.76 -18.82
N ASN A 25 25.60 -6.32 -19.98
CA ASN A 25 24.18 -6.02 -20.17
C ASN A 25 23.30 -7.26 -19.96
N PHE A 26 23.74 -8.44 -20.44
CA PHE A 26 22.98 -9.68 -20.29
C PHE A 26 22.99 -10.24 -18.86
N ILE A 27 24.13 -10.17 -18.16
CA ILE A 27 24.30 -10.79 -16.83
C ILE A 27 23.76 -9.89 -15.71
N PHE A 28 24.03 -8.58 -15.78
CA PHE A 28 23.69 -7.65 -14.69
C PHE A 28 22.36 -6.93 -14.90
N THR A 29 21.73 -7.09 -16.07
CA THR A 29 20.46 -6.43 -16.40
C THR A 29 19.38 -7.40 -16.89
N PRO A 30 18.97 -8.42 -16.10
CA PRO A 30 17.67 -9.04 -16.37
C PRO A 30 16.59 -7.97 -16.12
N ASP A 31 15.83 -7.62 -17.17
CA ASP A 31 14.74 -6.62 -17.09
C ASP A 31 13.69 -7.00 -16.02
N ASP A 32 13.64 -8.28 -15.69
CA ASP A 32 12.88 -8.99 -14.66
C ASP A 32 13.12 -8.44 -13.24
N VAL A 33 14.29 -7.85 -12.97
CA VAL A 33 14.70 -7.37 -11.62
C VAL A 33 14.40 -5.88 -11.43
N LYS A 34 14.19 -5.14 -12.53
CA LYS A 34 13.98 -3.68 -12.47
C LYS A 34 12.58 -3.28 -12.00
N GLN A 35 11.63 -4.22 -11.98
CA GLN A 35 10.29 -3.98 -11.48
C GLN A 35 10.08 -4.79 -10.22
N GLN A 36 10.67 -4.31 -9.12
CA GLN A 36 10.25 -4.77 -7.81
C GLN A 36 8.77 -4.41 -7.70
N LYS A 37 7.89 -5.42 -7.69
CA LYS A 37 6.45 -5.26 -7.49
C LYS A 37 6.25 -4.66 -6.10
N ALA A 38 6.27 -3.34 -6.01
CA ALA A 38 5.81 -2.63 -4.84
C ALA A 38 4.28 -2.75 -4.81
N GLU A 39 3.75 -3.00 -3.62
CA GLU A 39 2.32 -2.95 -3.41
C GLU A 39 1.84 -1.51 -3.68
N VAL A 40 0.88 -1.36 -4.59
CA VAL A 40 0.27 -0.06 -4.88
C VAL A 40 -0.64 0.26 -3.70
N VAL A 41 -0.15 1.09 -2.79
CA VAL A 41 -0.93 1.56 -1.65
C VAL A 41 -1.84 2.72 -2.08
N GLU A 42 -3.02 2.79 -1.49
CA GLU A 42 -3.92 3.91 -1.71
C GLU A 42 -3.28 5.23 -1.23
N PRO A 43 -3.50 6.34 -1.96
CA PRO A 43 -2.99 7.64 -1.54
C PRO A 43 -3.62 8.04 -0.21
N ILE A 44 -2.80 8.58 0.70
CA ILE A 44 -3.29 9.13 1.97
C ILE A 44 -4.23 10.29 1.66
N SER A 45 -5.52 10.14 2.01
CA SER A 45 -6.53 11.18 1.86
C SER A 45 -6.85 11.82 3.21
N ALA A 46 -7.07 13.13 3.20
CA ALA A 46 -7.62 13.86 4.34
C ALA A 46 -9.16 13.79 4.40
N GLU A 47 -9.78 13.14 3.42
CA GLU A 47 -11.23 13.03 3.33
C GLU A 47 -11.76 11.99 4.32
N PHE A 48 -12.55 12.46 5.29
CA PHE A 48 -13.18 11.64 6.30
C PHE A 48 -14.70 11.66 6.08
N ASN A 49 -15.23 10.57 5.51
CA ASN A 49 -16.66 10.39 5.38
C ASN A 49 -17.25 10.02 6.74
N THR A 50 -17.97 10.95 7.36
CA THR A 50 -18.75 10.64 8.57
C THR A 50 -19.78 9.56 8.24
N PRO A 51 -19.97 8.56 9.11
CA PRO A 51 -20.93 7.50 8.84
C PRO A 51 -22.33 8.11 8.67
N THR A 52 -23.00 7.75 7.58
CA THR A 52 -24.38 8.16 7.21
C THR A 52 -25.44 7.74 8.23
N ALA A 53 -25.06 6.94 9.24
CA ALA A 53 -25.86 6.66 10.43
C ALA A 53 -25.88 7.88 11.37
N GLY A 54 -26.42 8.99 10.86
CA GLY A 54 -26.39 10.34 11.45
C GLY A 54 -27.04 10.49 12.82
N ASP A 55 -27.63 9.44 13.39
CA ASP A 55 -28.23 9.49 14.73
C ASP A 55 -27.84 8.31 15.63
N LYS A 56 -27.16 7.28 15.10
CA LYS A 56 -26.83 6.07 15.87
C LYS A 56 -25.59 6.25 16.74
N TYR A 57 -24.61 6.98 16.22
CA TYR A 57 -23.32 7.23 16.89
C TYR A 57 -23.07 8.72 17.13
N PHE A 58 -23.70 9.59 16.35
CA PHE A 58 -23.57 11.04 16.44
C PHE A 58 -24.93 11.68 16.74
N ASN A 59 -25.53 11.33 17.88
CA ASN A 59 -26.77 11.97 18.32
C ASN A 59 -26.48 13.44 18.65
N ASN A 60 -26.91 14.35 17.77
CA ASN A 60 -26.75 15.80 17.93
C ASN A 60 -27.40 16.32 19.23
N SER A 61 -28.41 15.61 19.72
CA SER A 61 -29.13 15.96 20.94
C SER A 61 -28.47 15.43 22.22
N ALA A 62 -27.44 14.59 22.13
CA ALA A 62 -26.78 14.01 23.31
C ALA A 62 -26.18 15.06 24.26
N ASN A 63 -25.80 16.22 23.72
CA ASN A 63 -25.23 17.33 24.48
C ASN A 63 -26.26 18.42 24.81
N ASN A 64 -27.57 18.16 24.67
CA ASN A 64 -28.59 19.16 24.92
C ASN A 64 -28.99 19.20 26.42
N PRO A 65 -28.58 20.23 27.18
CA PRO A 65 -28.81 20.31 28.62
C PRO A 65 -30.28 20.59 28.99
N THR A 66 -31.14 20.87 28.00
CA THR A 66 -32.57 21.12 28.22
C THR A 66 -33.43 19.88 27.97
N GLN A 67 -32.83 18.72 27.69
CA GLN A 67 -33.57 17.48 27.53
C GLN A 67 -34.06 16.98 28.89
N LEU A 68 -35.35 16.68 28.96
CA LEU A 68 -35.95 16.07 30.14
C LEU A 68 -35.45 14.63 30.27
N ILE A 69 -34.55 14.38 31.22
CA ILE A 69 -34.07 13.02 31.51
C ILE A 69 -35.21 12.25 32.18
N LYS A 70 -35.81 11.31 31.43
CA LYS A 70 -36.76 10.34 31.99
C LYS A 70 -35.99 9.14 32.52
N ILE A 71 -35.81 9.06 33.84
CA ILE A 71 -35.26 7.88 34.51
C ILE A 71 -36.46 7.04 34.98
N GLY A 72 -36.66 5.86 34.39
CA GLY A 72 -37.49 4.81 34.98
C GLY A 72 -38.97 4.72 34.56
N GLU A 73 -39.37 5.20 33.38
CA GLU A 73 -40.69 4.81 32.84
C GLU A 73 -40.58 3.42 32.15
N ASP A 74 -41.05 2.43 32.90
CA ASP A 74 -41.27 1.00 32.60
C ASP A 74 -40.05 0.05 32.78
N PRO A 75 -39.90 -0.62 33.95
CA PRO A 75 -39.02 -1.76 34.05
C PRO A 75 -39.61 -2.86 33.18
N ASN A 76 -39.05 -3.09 32.00
CA ASN A 76 -39.39 -4.21 31.13
C ASN A 76 -39.59 -5.47 31.99
N ALA A 77 -40.86 -5.83 32.25
CA ALA A 77 -41.20 -6.83 33.25
C ALA A 77 -40.77 -8.23 32.81
N ASN A 78 -40.35 -8.40 31.55
CA ASN A 78 -39.84 -9.66 31.05
C ASN A 78 -38.84 -9.47 29.89
N PRO A 79 -37.56 -9.19 30.20
CA PRO A 79 -36.55 -8.80 29.20
C PRO A 79 -36.07 -9.91 28.26
N PHE A 80 -36.65 -11.11 28.33
CA PHE A 80 -36.19 -12.28 27.56
C PHE A 80 -37.32 -13.01 26.81
N LYS A 81 -38.48 -12.39 26.60
CA LYS A 81 -39.65 -13.09 26.03
C LYS A 81 -39.55 -13.41 24.53
N ASP A 82 -38.58 -12.85 23.80
CA ASP A 82 -38.42 -13.10 22.35
C ASP A 82 -37.14 -13.89 21.99
N ALA A 83 -36.71 -14.80 22.86
CA ALA A 83 -35.58 -15.71 22.58
C ALA A 83 -36.02 -17.17 22.33
N SER A 84 -37.18 -17.41 21.70
CA SER A 84 -37.58 -18.77 21.30
C SER A 84 -38.43 -18.82 20.02
N ASN A 85 -37.78 -19.30 18.96
CA ASN A 85 -38.25 -19.88 17.68
C ASN A 85 -39.12 -19.02 16.75
#